data_AF-A0A8J7SMX3-F1
#
_entry.id   AF-A0A8J7SMX3-F1
#
_cell.length_a   1.000
_cell.length_b   1.000
_cell.length_c   1.000
_cell.angle_alpha   90.00
_cell.angle_beta   90.00
_cell.angle_gamma   90.00
#
_symmetry.space_group_name_H-M   'P 1'
#
loop_
_entity.id
_entity.type
_entity.pdbx_description
1 polymer ?
#
loop_
_entity_poly.entity_id
_entity_poly.type
_entity_poly.pdbx_seq_one_letter_code
_entity_poly.pdbx_strand_id
1 'polypeptide(L)'
;MSLRQQLNDTLPNLLPAHPKEAIKGTELIRLVRMKLDGHYSDASLRYHFSIMSCDPTSPIAKVEKGQGYYRRTAPVPALAGAQELLSFSQGRLDDLMSDSGTVDHVLMRIKKFRAVVTRWCEINGRFPFIFREPFSSVAPLGNLWKFPELVMVDWETANIDNPSSVLRLKSHLGLPPFRLSALRLRIQPTHDTFREDFYQTLSAAQWSQSGELFYAAPIEDEALAESMRKLSSTFGIGITTFGLTAEALDELPRPANILNAHPRETEALMERLDISRITSSKPKSHIDWPALESIQGDSSEVNLLIDWLTDCSLSGEIKSYSDFTIEL
;
A
#
# COMPACT_ATOMS: atom_id res chain seq x y z
N MET A 1 23.02 31.01 7.63
CA MET A 1 22.36 29.74 7.25
C MET A 1 23.04 29.16 6.02
N SER A 2 23.11 27.82 5.89
CA SER A 2 23.65 27.20 4.69
C SER A 2 22.72 27.43 3.48
N LEU A 3 23.26 27.43 2.26
CA LEU A 3 22.46 27.60 1.04
C LEU A 3 21.32 26.55 0.96
N ARG A 4 21.60 25.30 1.32
CA ARG A 4 20.60 24.22 1.33
C ARG A 4 19.45 24.51 2.30
N GLN A 5 19.74 25.05 3.48
CA GLN A 5 18.72 25.40 4.47
C GLN A 5 17.83 26.54 3.98
N GLN A 6 18.42 27.61 3.44
CA GLN A 6 17.67 28.72 2.86
C GLN A 6 16.80 28.27 1.66
N LEU A 7 17.29 27.33 0.85
CA LEU A 7 16.52 26.75 -0.26
C LEU A 7 15.33 25.91 0.23
N ASN A 8 15.51 25.11 1.29
CA ASN A 8 14.41 24.35 1.87
C ASN A 8 13.28 25.24 2.39
N ASP A 9 13.59 26.41 2.94
CA ASP A 9 12.61 27.35 3.48
C ASP A 9 11.89 28.15 2.36
N THR A 10 12.60 28.43 1.26
CA THR A 10 12.10 29.33 0.20
C THR A 10 11.38 28.59 -0.94
N LEU A 11 11.85 27.42 -1.35
CA LEU A 11 11.33 26.66 -2.48
C LEU A 11 9.84 26.26 -2.37
N PRO A 12 9.31 25.84 -1.19
CA PRO A 12 7.89 25.47 -1.06
C PRO A 12 6.92 26.58 -1.46
N ASN A 13 7.30 27.84 -1.28
CA ASN A 13 6.45 29.01 -1.58
C ASN A 13 6.60 29.51 -3.02
N LEU A 14 7.60 29.01 -3.76
CA LEU A 14 7.90 29.45 -5.13
C LEU A 14 7.53 28.38 -6.17
N LEU A 15 7.50 27.12 -5.78
CA LEU A 15 7.25 26.01 -6.68
C LEU A 15 5.74 25.69 -6.77
N PRO A 16 5.22 25.38 -7.96
CA PRO A 16 3.83 24.99 -8.19
C PRO A 16 3.57 23.55 -7.74
N ALA A 17 2.36 23.24 -7.28
CA ALA A 17 2.02 21.92 -6.75
C ALA A 17 1.84 20.84 -7.84
N HIS A 18 1.57 21.23 -9.09
CA HIS A 18 1.29 20.29 -10.18
C HIS A 18 2.46 20.15 -11.15
N PRO A 19 2.84 18.92 -11.58
CA PRO A 19 3.93 18.69 -12.53
C PRO A 19 3.72 19.36 -13.90
N LYS A 20 2.47 19.58 -14.32
CA LYS A 20 2.13 20.23 -15.60
C LYS A 20 2.45 21.73 -15.61
N GLU A 21 2.56 22.34 -14.44
CA GLU A 21 2.83 23.77 -14.27
C GLU A 21 4.31 24.04 -13.94
N ALA A 22 5.19 23.04 -14.10
CA ALA A 22 6.57 23.11 -13.65
C ALA A 22 7.33 24.35 -14.20
N ILE A 23 8.05 25.01 -13.31
CA ILE A 23 8.79 26.25 -13.61
C ILE A 23 10.17 25.88 -14.16
N LYS A 24 10.60 26.58 -15.22
CA LYS A 24 11.94 26.37 -15.81
C LYS A 24 13.04 26.77 -14.83
N GLY A 25 14.16 26.04 -14.83
CA GLY A 25 15.27 26.31 -13.92
C GLY A 25 15.82 27.74 -13.98
N THR A 26 15.83 28.37 -15.17
CA THR A 26 16.24 29.77 -15.35
C THR A 26 15.33 30.77 -14.66
N GLU A 27 14.03 30.47 -14.61
CA GLU A 27 13.01 31.31 -13.98
C GLU A 27 13.01 31.10 -12.46
N LEU A 28 13.14 29.85 -12.01
CA LEU A 28 13.28 29.52 -10.60
C LEU A 28 14.50 30.20 -9.96
N ILE A 29 15.64 30.26 -10.67
CA ILE A 29 16.83 30.99 -10.20
C ILE A 29 16.53 32.47 -9.95
N ARG A 30 15.78 33.12 -10.84
CA ARG A 30 15.43 34.55 -10.68
C ARG A 30 14.57 34.76 -9.44
N LEU A 31 13.57 33.92 -9.23
CA LEU A 31 12.66 33.99 -8.08
C LEU A 31 13.37 33.71 -6.76
N VAL A 32 14.25 32.71 -6.73
CA VAL A 32 15.01 32.32 -5.54
C VAL A 32 16.04 33.38 -5.17
N ARG A 33 16.73 34.00 -6.14
CA ARG A 33 17.69 35.10 -5.89
C ARG A 33 17.09 36.30 -5.16
N MET A 34 15.80 36.57 -5.36
CA MET A 34 15.11 37.67 -4.67
C MET A 34 14.84 37.39 -3.18
N LYS A 35 14.92 36.13 -2.76
CA LYS A 35 14.58 35.67 -1.40
C LYS A 35 15.76 35.08 -0.61
N LEU A 36 16.90 34.88 -1.25
CA LEU A 36 18.10 34.34 -0.59
C LEU A 36 18.98 35.46 -0.02
N ASP A 37 19.53 35.20 1.17
CA ASP A 37 20.53 36.06 1.79
C ASP A 37 21.92 35.64 1.32
N GLY A 38 22.35 36.17 0.17
CA GLY A 38 23.71 36.00 -0.37
C GLY A 38 23.83 36.04 -1.90
N HIS A 39 25.04 36.34 -2.39
CA HIS A 39 25.37 36.33 -3.82
C HIS A 39 25.83 34.95 -4.29
N TYR A 40 24.87 34.06 -4.57
CA TYR A 40 25.16 32.75 -5.16
C TYR A 40 25.26 32.82 -6.69
N SER A 41 26.07 31.97 -7.31
CA SER A 41 26.16 31.90 -8.78
C SER A 41 25.00 31.09 -9.37
N ASP A 42 24.63 31.34 -10.64
CA ASP A 42 23.60 30.57 -11.34
C ASP A 42 23.96 29.09 -11.41
N ALA A 43 25.25 28.78 -11.63
CA ALA A 43 25.76 27.41 -11.66
C ALA A 43 25.58 26.71 -10.31
N SER A 44 25.88 27.41 -9.21
CA SER A 44 25.73 26.87 -7.85
C SER A 44 24.28 26.56 -7.51
N LEU A 45 23.33 27.43 -7.90
CA LEU A 45 21.90 27.22 -7.67
C LEU A 45 21.36 26.04 -8.50
N ARG A 46 21.73 25.96 -9.78
CA ARG A 46 21.34 24.82 -10.64
C ARG A 46 21.87 23.49 -10.10
N TYR A 47 23.12 23.48 -9.63
CA TYR A 47 23.71 22.29 -9.03
C TYR A 47 22.93 21.85 -7.79
N HIS A 48 22.57 22.79 -6.91
CA HIS A 48 21.76 22.49 -5.73
C HIS A 48 20.35 22.02 -6.11
N PHE A 49 19.67 22.64 -7.07
CA PHE A 49 18.37 22.16 -7.53
C PHE A 49 18.43 20.73 -8.09
N SER A 50 19.51 20.39 -8.80
CA SER A 50 19.70 19.03 -9.32
C SER A 50 19.89 18.03 -8.19
N ILE A 51 20.80 18.30 -7.23
CA ILE A 51 21.03 17.42 -6.07
C ILE A 51 19.76 17.28 -5.23
N MET A 52 19.13 18.40 -4.91
CA MET A 52 17.93 18.44 -4.09
C MET A 52 16.75 17.74 -4.78
N SER A 53 16.64 17.83 -6.11
CA SER A 53 15.60 17.08 -6.83
C SER A 53 15.76 15.56 -6.75
N CYS A 54 16.99 15.08 -6.56
CA CYS A 54 17.30 13.67 -6.32
C CYS A 54 17.08 13.24 -4.86
N ASP A 55 17.06 14.18 -3.92
CA ASP A 55 16.86 13.92 -2.48
C ASP A 55 15.36 13.77 -2.16
N PRO A 56 14.90 12.61 -1.64
CA PRO A 56 13.49 12.34 -1.34
C PRO A 56 12.90 13.24 -0.24
N THR A 57 13.73 13.80 0.64
CA THR A 57 13.31 14.68 1.73
C THR A 57 13.18 16.14 1.30
N SER A 58 13.64 16.47 0.09
CA SER A 58 13.64 17.84 -0.41
C SER A 58 12.27 18.27 -0.98
N PRO A 59 11.89 19.55 -0.83
CA PRO A 59 10.63 20.08 -1.35
C PRO A 59 10.57 20.23 -2.88
N ILE A 60 11.67 20.02 -3.60
CA ILE A 60 11.77 20.20 -5.05
C ILE A 60 11.81 18.85 -5.80
N ALA A 61 11.08 18.78 -6.91
CA ALA A 61 11.12 17.65 -7.84
C ALA A 61 11.32 18.15 -9.27
N LYS A 62 11.90 17.30 -10.13
CA LYS A 62 12.11 17.57 -11.56
C LYS A 62 11.12 16.76 -12.40
N VAL A 63 10.58 17.35 -13.45
CA VAL A 63 9.69 16.64 -14.39
C VAL A 63 10.46 15.53 -15.11
N GLU A 64 9.94 14.31 -15.13
CA GLU A 64 10.59 13.13 -15.74
C GLU A 64 10.72 13.23 -17.26
N LYS A 65 9.70 13.79 -17.93
CA LYS A 65 9.69 14.02 -19.38
C LYS A 65 9.49 15.51 -19.68
N GLY A 66 10.56 16.31 -19.56
CA GLY A 66 10.51 17.73 -19.89
C GLY A 66 11.59 18.57 -19.19
N GLN A 67 11.39 19.89 -19.22
CA GLN A 67 12.21 20.86 -18.51
C GLN A 67 11.37 21.58 -17.48
N GLY A 68 11.73 21.44 -16.20
CA GLY A 68 11.09 22.21 -15.14
C GLY A 68 11.18 21.54 -13.78
N TYR A 69 10.93 22.34 -12.75
CA TYR A 69 10.84 21.93 -11.37
C TYR A 69 9.47 22.26 -10.81
N TYR A 70 8.95 21.40 -9.96
CA TYR A 70 7.67 21.57 -9.27
C TYR A 70 7.83 21.22 -7.79
N ARG A 71 6.86 21.65 -6.99
CA ARG A 71 6.82 21.41 -5.56
C ARG A 71 6.47 19.95 -5.37
N ARG A 72 7.28 19.24 -4.61
CA ARG A 72 6.88 17.93 -4.10
C ARG A 72 5.71 18.16 -3.15
N THR A 73 4.51 17.82 -3.58
CA THR A 73 3.26 18.04 -2.83
C THR A 73 3.28 17.19 -1.57
N ALA A 74 3.71 17.84 -0.49
CA ALA A 74 3.92 17.29 0.84
C ALA A 74 4.89 16.08 0.88
N PRO A 75 5.62 15.90 1.99
CA PRO A 75 6.16 14.58 2.29
C PRO A 75 4.99 13.59 2.21
N VAL A 76 5.14 12.48 1.47
CA VAL A 76 4.37 11.26 1.79
C VAL A 76 4.47 11.15 3.30
N PRO A 77 3.37 11.19 4.07
CA PRO A 77 3.44 11.44 5.50
C PRO A 77 4.52 10.55 6.10
N ALA A 78 5.63 11.16 6.51
CA ALA A 78 6.75 10.49 7.16
C ALA A 78 6.36 9.96 8.56
N LEU A 79 5.06 9.99 8.86
CA LEU A 79 4.43 9.64 10.12
C LEU A 79 3.24 8.69 9.90
N ALA A 80 3.16 7.97 8.78
CA ALA A 80 2.52 6.64 8.76
C ALA A 80 3.53 5.53 9.10
N GLY A 81 4.82 5.88 9.15
CA GLY A 81 5.95 4.95 9.15
C GLY A 81 6.05 4.06 10.39
N ALA A 82 5.90 4.57 11.61
CA ALA A 82 6.18 3.73 12.79
C ALA A 82 5.18 2.57 12.96
N GLN A 83 3.89 2.78 12.68
CA GLN A 83 2.88 1.71 12.80
C GLN A 83 2.69 0.89 11.53
N GLU A 84 2.86 1.47 10.33
CA GLU A 84 3.07 0.68 9.11
C GLU A 84 4.36 -0.15 9.18
N LEU A 85 5.37 0.28 9.94
CA LEU A 85 6.54 -0.55 10.20
C LEU A 85 6.23 -1.58 11.27
N LEU A 86 5.64 -1.21 12.41
CA LEU A 86 5.28 -2.18 13.47
C LEU A 86 4.31 -3.27 12.99
N SER A 87 3.32 -2.93 12.16
CA SER A 87 2.44 -3.92 11.52
C SER A 87 3.24 -4.91 10.68
N PHE A 88 4.33 -4.48 10.05
CA PHE A 88 5.15 -5.32 9.16
C PHE A 88 6.45 -5.85 9.80
N SER A 89 6.86 -5.32 10.96
CA SER A 89 8.18 -5.51 11.60
C SER A 89 8.12 -5.90 13.08
N GLN A 90 6.94 -6.27 13.59
CA GLN A 90 6.77 -7.08 14.82
C GLN A 90 7.53 -6.53 16.04
N GLY A 91 7.25 -5.30 16.45
CA GLY A 91 7.72 -4.79 17.74
C GLY A 91 9.24 -4.58 17.90
N ARG A 92 10.09 -4.89 16.89
CA ARG A 92 11.54 -4.59 16.92
C ARG A 92 11.86 -3.13 16.56
N LEU A 93 11.09 -2.21 17.15
CA LEU A 93 11.24 -0.77 16.91
C LEU A 93 12.60 -0.25 17.42
N ASP A 94 13.10 -0.80 18.54
CA ASP A 94 14.31 -0.31 19.19
C ASP A 94 15.59 -0.53 18.36
N ASP A 95 15.69 -1.61 17.58
CA ASP A 95 16.84 -1.84 16.69
C ASP A 95 16.79 -0.91 15.46
N LEU A 96 15.59 -0.68 14.90
CA LEU A 96 15.38 0.05 13.64
C LEU A 96 15.44 1.58 13.80
N MET A 97 15.02 2.12 14.95
CA MET A 97 15.01 3.57 15.18
C MET A 97 16.40 4.19 15.40
N SER A 98 17.45 3.37 15.49
CA SER A 98 18.83 3.85 15.60
C SER A 98 19.38 4.45 14.30
N ASP A 99 18.84 4.04 13.13
CA ASP A 99 19.27 4.52 11.81
C ASP A 99 18.07 4.82 10.89
N SER A 100 17.74 6.11 10.77
CA SER A 100 16.65 6.64 9.93
C SER A 100 16.69 6.17 8.47
N GLY A 101 17.88 5.86 7.92
CA GLY A 101 17.98 5.37 6.54
C GLY A 101 17.40 3.97 6.37
N THR A 102 17.64 3.08 7.34
CA THR A 102 17.17 1.68 7.31
C THR A 102 15.64 1.59 7.39
N VAL A 103 15.03 2.44 8.21
CA VAL A 103 13.58 2.60 8.39
C VAL A 103 12.91 2.97 7.06
N ASP A 104 13.46 3.95 6.35
CA ASP A 104 12.92 4.40 5.06
C ASP A 104 13.00 3.30 3.99
N HIS A 105 14.09 2.53 3.97
CA HIS A 105 14.25 1.40 3.04
C HIS A 105 13.22 0.29 3.29
N VAL A 106 13.02 -0.10 4.55
CA VAL A 106 12.03 -1.13 4.92
C VAL A 106 10.61 -0.66 4.56
N LEU A 107 10.27 0.59 4.88
CA LEU A 107 8.97 1.16 4.55
C LEU A 107 8.74 1.22 3.03
N MET A 108 9.79 1.51 2.26
CA MET A 108 9.71 1.53 0.81
C MET A 108 9.45 0.12 0.25
N ARG A 109 10.12 -0.91 0.76
CA ARG A 109 9.86 -2.32 0.39
C ARG A 109 8.41 -2.72 0.67
N ILE A 110 7.89 -2.36 1.85
CA ILE A 110 6.49 -2.59 2.25
C ILE A 110 5.53 -1.94 1.26
N LYS A 111 5.73 -0.66 0.94
CA LYS A 111 4.86 0.07 0.00
C LYS A 111 4.91 -0.52 -1.40
N LYS A 112 6.09 -0.97 -1.85
CA LYS A 112 6.25 -1.64 -3.15
C LYS A 112 5.53 -2.99 -3.16
N PHE A 113 5.70 -3.80 -2.12
CA PHE A 113 5.02 -5.09 -2.02
C PHE A 113 3.50 -4.92 -1.99
N ARG A 114 2.98 -3.96 -1.21
CA ARG A 114 1.55 -3.61 -1.23
C ARG A 114 1.07 -3.25 -2.63
N ALA A 115 1.81 -2.42 -3.35
CA ALA A 115 1.45 -2.05 -4.72
C ALA A 115 1.45 -3.24 -5.70
N VAL A 116 2.41 -4.17 -5.56
CA VAL A 116 2.44 -5.42 -6.32
C VAL A 116 1.19 -6.25 -6.04
N VAL A 117 0.85 -6.45 -4.76
CA VAL A 117 -0.33 -7.23 -4.36
C VAL A 117 -1.62 -6.58 -4.87
N THR A 118 -1.75 -5.26 -4.77
CA THR A 118 -2.90 -4.52 -5.32
C THR A 118 -3.08 -4.80 -6.81
N ARG A 119 -2.01 -4.67 -7.62
CA ARG A 119 -2.06 -4.97 -9.06
C ARG A 119 -2.34 -6.44 -9.34
N TRP A 120 -1.75 -7.34 -8.57
CA TRP A 120 -2.02 -8.76 -8.70
C TRP A 120 -3.50 -9.08 -8.43
N CYS A 121 -4.12 -8.50 -7.41
CA CYS A 121 -5.55 -8.66 -7.14
C CYS A 121 -6.40 -8.18 -8.33
N GLU A 122 -6.15 -6.97 -8.83
CA GLU A 122 -6.90 -6.36 -9.93
C GLU A 122 -6.87 -7.21 -11.20
N ILE A 123 -5.70 -7.72 -11.59
CA ILE A 123 -5.55 -8.58 -12.78
C ILE A 123 -6.31 -9.89 -12.63
N ASN A 124 -6.41 -10.41 -11.40
CA ASN A 124 -7.16 -11.62 -11.09
C ASN A 124 -8.67 -11.35 -10.89
N GLY A 125 -9.15 -10.16 -11.26
CA GLY A 125 -10.57 -9.79 -11.15
C GLY A 125 -11.04 -9.62 -9.71
N ARG A 126 -10.13 -9.30 -8.79
CA ARG A 126 -10.42 -9.07 -7.38
C ARG A 126 -10.17 -7.61 -7.03
N PHE A 127 -10.98 -7.08 -6.13
CA PHE A 127 -11.02 -5.65 -5.86
C PHE A 127 -10.48 -5.37 -4.45
N PRO A 128 -9.28 -4.80 -4.34
CA PRO A 128 -8.68 -4.51 -3.04
C PRO A 128 -9.22 -3.21 -2.42
N PHE A 129 -9.49 -3.25 -1.13
CA PHE A 129 -9.70 -2.09 -0.26
C PHE A 129 -8.55 -2.02 0.75
N ILE A 130 -7.93 -0.86 0.92
CA ILE A 130 -6.73 -0.71 1.76
C ILE A 130 -7.09 0.10 3.00
N PHE A 131 -6.85 -0.48 4.18
CA PHE A 131 -6.95 0.26 5.44
C PHE A 131 -5.67 1.08 5.65
N ARG A 132 -5.81 2.37 5.94
CA ARG A 132 -4.70 3.30 6.21
C ARG A 132 -4.87 3.97 7.57
N GLU A 133 -6.06 4.44 7.90
CA GLU A 133 -6.38 5.10 9.16
C GLU A 133 -6.01 4.23 10.39
N PRO A 134 -6.35 2.93 10.45
CA PRO A 134 -6.00 2.06 11.57
C PRO A 134 -4.51 1.87 11.83
N PHE A 135 -3.65 2.23 10.86
CA PHE A 135 -2.19 2.08 10.92
C PHE A 135 -1.47 3.44 10.87
N SER A 136 -2.19 4.54 11.06
CA SER A 136 -1.60 5.87 11.18
C SER A 136 -0.75 6.01 12.45
N SER A 137 0.20 6.94 12.51
CA SER A 137 1.04 7.12 13.73
C SER A 137 0.27 7.39 15.02
N VAL A 138 -0.94 7.92 14.91
CA VAL A 138 -1.80 8.27 16.05
C VAL A 138 -2.76 7.14 16.42
N ALA A 139 -2.84 6.06 15.63
CA ALA A 139 -3.75 4.96 15.90
C ALA A 139 -3.29 4.14 17.13
N PRO A 140 -4.20 3.47 17.85
CA PRO A 140 -3.80 2.56 18.93
C PRO A 140 -3.05 1.33 18.42
N LEU A 141 -2.01 0.89 19.13
CA LEU A 141 -1.27 -0.34 18.78
C LEU A 141 -2.17 -1.59 18.71
N GLY A 142 -3.27 -1.61 19.47
CA GLY A 142 -4.26 -2.68 19.42
C GLY A 142 -4.90 -2.88 18.03
N ASN A 143 -4.88 -1.86 17.16
CA ASN A 143 -5.40 -1.97 15.80
C ASN A 143 -4.65 -3.00 14.96
N LEU A 144 -3.38 -3.27 15.30
CA LEU A 144 -2.60 -4.35 14.72
C LEU A 144 -3.21 -5.73 14.91
N TRP A 145 -4.23 -5.92 15.75
CA TRP A 145 -4.93 -7.19 15.96
C TRP A 145 -6.37 -7.16 15.45
N LYS A 146 -6.90 -5.97 15.15
CA LYS A 146 -8.30 -5.75 14.76
C LYS A 146 -8.46 -5.59 13.25
N PHE A 147 -7.52 -4.91 12.60
CA PHE A 147 -7.63 -4.53 11.20
C PHE A 147 -6.65 -5.32 10.33
N PRO A 148 -7.08 -5.79 9.15
CA PRO A 148 -6.16 -6.23 8.12
C PRO A 148 -5.55 -5.02 7.39
N GLU A 149 -4.42 -5.19 6.71
CA GLU A 149 -3.88 -4.11 5.87
C GLU A 149 -4.68 -3.95 4.57
N LEU A 150 -5.28 -5.04 4.08
CA LEU A 150 -6.07 -5.05 2.86
C LEU A 150 -7.28 -5.99 3.01
N VAL A 151 -8.40 -5.62 2.42
CA VAL A 151 -9.55 -6.50 2.22
C VAL A 151 -9.70 -6.74 0.73
N MET A 152 -9.71 -7.99 0.34
CA MET A 152 -9.90 -8.40 -1.04
C MET A 152 -11.37 -8.80 -1.21
N VAL A 153 -12.04 -8.13 -2.15
CA VAL A 153 -13.44 -8.41 -2.51
C VAL A 153 -13.47 -9.22 -3.79
N ASP A 154 -14.10 -10.39 -3.72
CA ASP A 154 -14.36 -11.26 -4.86
C ASP A 154 -15.88 -11.31 -5.09
N TRP A 155 -16.34 -10.71 -6.18
CA TRP A 155 -17.77 -10.65 -6.54
C TRP A 155 -18.30 -11.96 -7.12
N GLU A 156 -17.48 -13.01 -7.20
CA GLU A 156 -17.83 -14.33 -7.75
C GLU A 156 -18.54 -14.24 -9.13
N THR A 157 -18.24 -13.20 -9.90
CA THR A 157 -18.80 -12.98 -11.24
C THR A 157 -17.77 -13.45 -12.25
N ALA A 158 -18.13 -14.42 -13.07
CA ALA A 158 -17.22 -15.02 -14.04
C ALA A 158 -16.80 -14.06 -15.17
N ASN A 159 -17.42 -12.87 -15.27
CA ASN A 159 -17.12 -11.92 -16.33
C ASN A 159 -17.34 -10.47 -15.88
N ILE A 160 -16.26 -9.67 -15.87
CA ILE A 160 -16.27 -8.24 -15.52
C ILE A 160 -16.95 -7.40 -16.61
N ASP A 161 -17.00 -7.91 -17.85
CA ASP A 161 -17.62 -7.23 -19.00
C ASP A 161 -19.15 -7.23 -18.97
N ASN A 162 -19.77 -8.13 -18.17
CA ASN A 162 -21.23 -8.18 -18.03
C ASN A 162 -21.64 -8.53 -16.58
N PRO A 163 -21.24 -7.69 -15.60
CA PRO A 163 -21.26 -8.03 -14.19
C PRO A 163 -22.68 -7.98 -13.58
N SER A 164 -23.65 -7.44 -14.31
CA SER A 164 -24.89 -6.91 -13.74
C SER A 164 -26.02 -7.93 -13.55
N SER A 165 -26.15 -8.97 -14.39
CA SER A 165 -27.32 -9.87 -14.31
C SER A 165 -27.21 -10.90 -13.19
N VAL A 166 -26.03 -11.53 -13.02
CA VAL A 166 -25.78 -12.52 -11.97
C VAL A 166 -25.74 -11.85 -10.60
N LEU A 167 -25.12 -10.68 -10.50
CA LEU A 167 -25.06 -9.90 -9.27
C LEU A 167 -26.48 -9.51 -8.82
N ARG A 168 -27.27 -8.92 -9.73
CA ARG A 168 -28.68 -8.57 -9.45
C ARG A 168 -29.49 -9.81 -9.10
N LEU A 169 -29.30 -10.93 -9.78
CA LEU A 169 -30.02 -12.18 -9.48
C LEU A 169 -29.66 -12.70 -8.07
N LYS A 170 -28.37 -12.73 -7.70
CA LYS A 170 -27.94 -13.12 -6.35
C LYS A 170 -28.58 -12.22 -5.29
N SER A 171 -28.58 -10.91 -5.50
CA SER A 171 -29.23 -9.95 -4.60
C SER A 171 -30.75 -10.21 -4.49
N HIS A 172 -31.46 -10.47 -5.59
CA HIS A 172 -32.88 -10.81 -5.58
C HIS A 172 -33.19 -12.13 -4.85
N LEU A 173 -32.25 -13.09 -4.91
CA LEU A 173 -32.36 -14.38 -4.22
C LEU A 173 -31.90 -14.33 -2.75
N GLY A 174 -31.43 -13.18 -2.26
CA GLY A 174 -30.86 -13.04 -0.91
C GLY A 174 -29.55 -13.79 -0.70
N LEU A 175 -28.84 -14.12 -1.79
CA LEU A 175 -27.54 -14.79 -1.74
C LEU A 175 -26.41 -13.75 -1.58
N PRO A 176 -25.33 -14.08 -0.85
CA PRO A 176 -24.20 -13.16 -0.70
C PRO A 176 -23.58 -12.88 -2.09
N PRO A 177 -23.54 -11.59 -2.52
CA PRO A 177 -23.07 -11.25 -3.85
C PRO A 177 -21.54 -11.28 -3.98
N PHE A 178 -20.81 -11.33 -2.87
CA PHE A 178 -19.36 -11.30 -2.82
C PHE A 178 -18.79 -12.10 -1.64
N ARG A 179 -17.48 -12.31 -1.69
CA ARG A 179 -16.64 -12.78 -0.58
C ARG A 179 -15.61 -11.74 -0.19
N LEU A 180 -15.39 -11.64 1.11
CA LEU A 180 -14.36 -10.83 1.73
C LEU A 180 -13.25 -11.72 2.27
N SER A 181 -12.03 -11.44 1.82
CA SER A 181 -10.82 -12.00 2.40
C SER A 181 -10.04 -10.88 3.08
N ALA A 182 -9.77 -11.02 4.37
CA ALA A 182 -8.87 -10.14 5.10
C ALA A 182 -7.42 -10.57 4.85
N LEU A 183 -6.61 -9.66 4.34
CA LEU A 183 -5.23 -9.90 3.94
C LEU A 183 -4.26 -9.19 4.88
N ARG A 184 -3.22 -9.93 5.27
CA ARG A 184 -2.00 -9.34 5.81
C ARG A 184 -0.81 -9.58 4.93
N LEU A 185 0.10 -8.62 4.92
CA LEU A 185 1.27 -8.53 4.07
C LEU A 185 2.53 -8.52 4.94
N ARG A 186 3.49 -9.37 4.64
CA ARG A 186 4.78 -9.45 5.35
C ARG A 186 5.91 -9.56 4.33
N ILE A 187 7.08 -9.03 4.67
CA ILE A 187 8.22 -9.09 3.73
C ILE A 187 8.86 -10.47 3.77
N GLN A 188 9.32 -10.92 4.94
CA GLN A 188 10.08 -12.15 5.07
C GLN A 188 9.54 -13.02 6.22
N PRO A 189 9.31 -14.31 5.98
CA PRO A 189 8.94 -15.26 7.01
C PRO A 189 10.17 -15.72 7.79
N THR A 190 10.08 -15.83 9.12
CA THR A 190 11.15 -16.37 9.96
C THR A 190 10.58 -17.28 11.07
N HIS A 191 11.39 -18.18 11.62
CA HIS A 191 10.99 -19.07 12.74
C HIS A 191 10.56 -18.32 14.00
N ASP A 192 11.14 -17.14 14.24
CA ASP A 192 10.85 -16.35 15.42
C ASP A 192 9.51 -15.62 15.29
N THR A 193 9.11 -15.31 14.06
CA THR A 193 8.07 -14.31 13.81
C THR A 193 6.81 -14.84 13.15
N PHE A 194 6.88 -16.00 12.48
CA PHE A 194 5.74 -16.53 11.72
C PHE A 194 4.49 -16.77 12.57
N ARG A 195 4.65 -17.10 13.86
CA ARG A 195 3.51 -17.31 14.75
C ARG A 195 2.77 -16.01 15.01
N GLU A 196 3.50 -14.93 15.27
CA GLU A 196 2.91 -13.61 15.46
C GLU A 196 2.12 -13.22 14.21
N ASP A 197 2.75 -13.30 13.03
CA ASP A 197 2.10 -13.01 11.75
C ASP A 197 0.82 -13.80 11.54
N PHE A 198 0.87 -15.10 11.83
CA PHE A 198 -0.26 -16.00 11.67
C PHE A 198 -1.41 -15.63 12.60
N TYR A 199 -1.15 -15.45 13.91
CA TYR A 199 -2.19 -15.15 14.89
C TYR A 199 -2.75 -13.74 14.74
N GLN A 200 -1.91 -12.80 14.35
CA GLN A 200 -2.33 -11.49 13.92
C GLN A 200 -3.30 -11.60 12.72
N THR A 201 -2.93 -12.32 11.67
CA THR A 201 -3.81 -12.54 10.51
C THR A 201 -5.14 -13.16 10.91
N LEU A 202 -5.10 -14.19 11.77
CA LEU A 202 -6.29 -14.83 12.32
C LEU A 202 -7.20 -13.85 13.06
N SER A 203 -6.63 -13.01 13.92
CA SER A 203 -7.36 -12.01 14.70
C SER A 203 -8.02 -10.96 13.81
N ALA A 204 -7.27 -10.38 12.86
CA ALA A 204 -7.78 -9.35 11.96
C ALA A 204 -8.81 -9.89 10.95
N ALA A 205 -8.77 -11.19 10.65
CA ALA A 205 -9.70 -11.85 9.73
C ALA A 205 -10.97 -12.38 10.40
N GLN A 206 -11.16 -12.19 11.71
CA GLN A 206 -12.29 -12.77 12.45
C GLN A 206 -13.64 -12.40 11.86
N TRP A 207 -13.82 -11.15 11.44
CA TRP A 207 -15.07 -10.66 10.86
C TRP A 207 -15.28 -11.09 9.40
N SER A 208 -14.19 -11.33 8.65
CA SER A 208 -14.24 -11.69 7.23
C SER A 208 -14.52 -13.19 7.01
N GLN A 209 -14.90 -13.54 5.77
CA GLN A 209 -15.15 -14.93 5.39
C GLN A 209 -13.85 -15.74 5.29
N SER A 210 -12.72 -15.12 4.99
CA SER A 210 -11.43 -15.82 4.87
C SER A 210 -10.27 -14.93 5.31
N GLY A 211 -9.24 -15.53 5.88
CA GLY A 211 -8.00 -14.84 6.24
C GLY A 211 -6.85 -15.35 5.38
N GLU A 212 -6.05 -14.43 4.86
CA GLU A 212 -4.93 -14.71 3.97
C GLU A 212 -3.68 -13.96 4.46
N LEU A 213 -2.55 -14.66 4.55
CA LEU A 213 -1.25 -14.12 4.91
C LEU A 213 -0.32 -14.20 3.69
N PHE A 214 0.11 -13.05 3.20
CA PHE A 214 0.95 -12.92 2.04
C PHE A 214 2.37 -12.54 2.44
N TYR A 215 3.34 -13.30 1.98
CA TYR A 215 4.76 -13.00 2.12
C TYR A 215 5.35 -12.54 0.79
N ALA A 216 6.19 -11.50 0.83
CA ALA A 216 6.93 -11.09 -0.36
C ALA A 216 7.97 -12.17 -0.73
N ALA A 217 8.84 -12.50 0.22
CA ALA A 217 9.90 -13.48 0.05
C ALA A 217 9.37 -14.92 -0.03
N PRO A 218 10.07 -15.82 -0.75
CA PRO A 218 9.75 -17.24 -0.75
C PRO A 218 9.99 -17.88 0.64
N ILE A 219 9.27 -18.98 0.92
CA ILE A 219 9.54 -19.84 2.07
C ILE A 219 10.38 -21.02 1.58
N GLU A 220 11.70 -20.94 1.74
CA GLU A 220 12.62 -21.97 1.28
C GLU A 220 12.80 -23.11 2.31
N ASP A 221 12.66 -22.79 3.60
CA ASP A 221 12.79 -23.77 4.67
C ASP A 221 11.51 -24.61 4.81
N GLU A 222 11.62 -25.90 4.47
CA GLU A 222 10.52 -26.85 4.56
C GLU A 222 10.01 -27.05 5.99
N ALA A 223 10.85 -26.91 7.02
CA ALA A 223 10.42 -27.02 8.42
C ALA A 223 9.52 -25.84 8.83
N LEU A 224 9.83 -24.65 8.33
CA LEU A 224 8.99 -23.46 8.50
C LEU A 224 7.68 -23.60 7.73
N ALA A 225 7.76 -24.04 6.46
CA ALA A 225 6.59 -24.30 5.64
C ALA A 225 5.65 -25.32 6.30
N GLU A 226 6.18 -26.43 6.83
CA GLU A 226 5.38 -27.45 7.50
C GLU A 226 4.73 -26.93 8.79
N SER A 227 5.45 -26.12 9.56
CA SER A 227 4.90 -25.46 10.75
C SER A 227 3.73 -24.54 10.40
N MET A 228 3.83 -23.80 9.31
CA MET A 228 2.76 -22.96 8.76
C MET A 228 1.57 -23.79 8.25
N ARG A 229 1.82 -24.91 7.55
CA ARG A 229 0.76 -25.83 7.10
C ARG A 229 -0.02 -26.41 8.27
N LYS A 230 0.65 -26.77 9.36
CA LYS A 230 0.02 -27.26 10.58
C LYS A 230 -0.88 -26.22 11.26
N LEU A 231 -0.45 -24.95 11.31
CA LEU A 231 -1.29 -23.87 11.83
C LEU A 231 -2.49 -23.62 10.92
N SER A 232 -2.27 -23.54 9.61
CA SER A 232 -3.32 -23.34 8.62
C SER A 232 -4.36 -24.47 8.62
N SER A 233 -3.94 -25.73 8.77
CA SER A 233 -4.88 -26.85 8.85
C SER A 233 -5.79 -26.76 10.09
N THR A 234 -5.26 -26.23 11.20
CA THR A 234 -5.99 -25.99 12.45
C THR A 234 -6.94 -24.79 12.35
N PHE A 235 -6.45 -23.65 11.87
CA PHE A 235 -7.16 -22.36 12.00
C PHE A 235 -7.71 -21.78 10.68
N GLY A 236 -7.36 -22.36 9.53
CA GLY A 236 -7.96 -22.01 8.23
C GLY A 236 -7.41 -20.77 7.52
N ILE A 237 -6.25 -20.24 7.94
CA ILE A 237 -5.60 -19.10 7.27
C ILE A 237 -4.84 -19.59 6.03
N GLY A 238 -5.08 -18.94 4.89
CA GLY A 238 -4.34 -19.19 3.65
C GLY A 238 -2.98 -18.49 3.66
N ILE A 239 -1.99 -19.10 3.04
CA ILE A 239 -0.61 -18.58 3.02
C ILE A 239 -0.09 -18.63 1.60
N THR A 240 0.33 -17.47 1.09
CA THR A 240 0.84 -17.30 -0.28
C THR A 240 2.14 -16.49 -0.26
N THR A 241 3.14 -16.92 -1.04
CA THR A 241 4.41 -16.20 -1.23
C THR A 241 4.49 -15.65 -2.65
N PHE A 242 5.18 -14.52 -2.84
CA PHE A 242 5.33 -13.87 -4.16
C PHE A 242 6.71 -14.05 -4.80
N GLY A 243 7.66 -14.70 -4.12
CA GLY A 243 9.00 -14.96 -4.65
C GLY A 243 9.90 -13.72 -4.73
N LEU A 244 9.52 -12.62 -4.08
CA LEU A 244 10.22 -11.35 -4.11
C LEU A 244 11.14 -11.20 -2.89
N THR A 245 12.45 -11.38 -3.10
CA THR A 245 13.46 -11.11 -2.06
C THR A 245 13.54 -9.62 -1.72
N ALA A 246 14.22 -9.29 -0.62
CA ALA A 246 14.45 -7.91 -0.21
C ALA A 246 15.16 -7.08 -1.29
N GLU A 247 16.15 -7.69 -1.97
CA GLU A 247 16.90 -7.09 -3.06
C GLU A 247 16.01 -6.89 -4.30
N ALA A 248 15.20 -7.90 -4.65
CA ALA A 248 14.26 -7.79 -5.75
C ALA A 248 13.26 -6.65 -5.52
N LEU A 249 12.75 -6.50 -4.29
CA LEU A 249 11.89 -5.38 -3.91
C LEU A 249 12.59 -4.02 -4.04
N ASP A 250 13.89 -3.92 -3.78
CA ASP A 250 14.64 -2.67 -3.94
C ASP A 250 14.78 -2.24 -5.40
N GLU A 251 14.89 -3.19 -6.32
CA GLU A 251 14.96 -2.95 -7.76
C GLU A 251 13.62 -2.58 -8.41
N LEU A 252 12.50 -2.91 -7.75
CA LEU A 252 11.17 -2.61 -8.30
C LEU A 252 10.94 -1.10 -8.46
N PRO A 253 10.06 -0.69 -9.41
CA PRO A 253 9.66 0.70 -9.54
C PRO A 253 9.05 1.25 -8.25
N ARG A 254 8.88 2.58 -8.19
CA ARG A 254 8.16 3.20 -7.08
C ARG A 254 6.71 2.70 -7.03
N PRO A 255 6.08 2.64 -5.85
CA PRO A 255 4.70 2.15 -5.70
C PRO A 255 3.69 2.80 -6.64
N ALA A 256 3.77 4.12 -6.81
CA ALA A 256 2.89 4.85 -7.73
C ALA A 256 3.07 4.43 -9.20
N ASN A 257 4.29 4.07 -9.61
CA ASN A 257 4.56 3.61 -10.97
C ASN A 257 4.06 2.18 -11.17
N ILE A 258 4.10 1.34 -10.14
CA ILE A 258 3.51 -0.01 -10.17
C ILE A 258 1.99 0.08 -10.32
N LEU A 259 1.34 0.94 -9.54
CA LEU A 259 -0.11 1.10 -9.57
C LEU A 259 -0.63 1.69 -10.89
N ASN A 260 0.13 2.61 -11.49
CA ASN A 260 -0.22 3.26 -12.76
C ASN A 260 0.47 2.63 -13.98
N ALA A 261 1.05 1.43 -13.82
CA ALA A 261 1.78 0.75 -14.88
C ALA A 261 0.86 0.45 -16.08
N HIS A 262 1.37 0.64 -17.29
CA HIS A 262 0.63 0.23 -18.49
C HIS A 262 0.47 -1.30 -18.55
N PRO A 263 -0.50 -1.84 -19.33
CA PRO A 263 -0.75 -3.28 -19.38
C PRO A 263 0.50 -4.13 -19.66
N ARG A 264 1.37 -3.69 -20.58
CA ARG A 264 2.61 -4.42 -20.93
C ARG A 264 3.63 -4.42 -19.77
N GLU A 265 3.74 -3.31 -19.05
CA GLU A 265 4.61 -3.20 -17.88
C GLU A 265 4.07 -4.02 -16.71
N THR A 266 2.75 -4.08 -16.59
CA THR A 266 2.04 -4.90 -15.61
C THR A 266 2.27 -6.37 -15.89
N GLU A 267 2.13 -6.82 -17.13
CA GLU A 267 2.41 -8.20 -17.56
C GLU A 267 3.86 -8.59 -17.25
N ALA A 268 4.83 -7.76 -17.66
CA ALA A 268 6.24 -8.00 -17.36
C ALA A 268 6.54 -8.03 -15.85
N LEU A 269 5.83 -7.24 -15.04
CA LEU A 269 5.94 -7.30 -13.58
C LEU A 269 5.37 -8.61 -13.03
N MET A 270 4.21 -9.07 -13.52
CA MET A 270 3.59 -10.31 -13.08
C MET A 270 4.42 -11.54 -13.45
N GLU A 271 5.07 -11.54 -14.61
CA GLU A 271 5.99 -12.61 -15.04
C GLU A 271 7.20 -12.78 -14.11
N ARG A 272 7.59 -11.73 -13.37
CA ARG A 272 8.68 -11.80 -12.38
C ARG A 272 8.26 -12.44 -11.07
N LEU A 273 6.96 -12.63 -10.82
CA LEU A 273 6.46 -13.15 -9.56
C LEU A 273 6.48 -14.69 -9.59
N ASP A 274 7.16 -15.29 -8.61
CA ASP A 274 7.05 -16.74 -8.37
C ASP A 274 6.03 -16.98 -7.26
N ILE A 275 4.76 -17.01 -7.67
CA ILE A 275 3.63 -17.10 -6.74
C ILE A 275 3.41 -18.55 -6.34
N SER A 276 3.72 -18.86 -5.09
CA SER A 276 3.50 -20.18 -4.51
C SER A 276 2.48 -20.12 -3.38
N ARG A 277 1.44 -20.94 -3.49
CA ARG A 277 0.44 -21.10 -2.43
C ARG A 277 0.85 -22.25 -1.53
N ILE A 278 1.28 -21.95 -0.32
CA ILE A 278 1.65 -22.94 0.69
C ILE A 278 0.41 -23.63 1.25
N THR A 279 -0.64 -22.84 1.54
CA THR A 279 -1.93 -23.34 2.00
C THR A 279 -3.08 -22.53 1.45
N SER A 280 -4.24 -23.18 1.29
CA SER A 280 -5.48 -22.49 0.93
C SER A 280 -6.27 -22.13 2.18
N SER A 281 -6.85 -20.92 2.20
CA SER A 281 -7.77 -20.54 3.28
C SER A 281 -9.01 -21.44 3.30
N LYS A 282 -9.56 -21.66 4.50
CA LYS A 282 -10.86 -22.33 4.70
C LYS A 282 -11.92 -21.24 4.85
N PRO A 283 -12.71 -20.94 3.80
CA PRO A 283 -13.69 -19.87 3.86
C PRO A 283 -14.86 -20.25 4.78
N LYS A 284 -15.29 -19.30 5.60
CA LYS A 284 -16.56 -19.30 6.34
C LYS A 284 -17.71 -18.99 5.37
N SER A 285 -18.92 -19.44 5.72
CA SER A 285 -20.10 -19.21 4.90
C SER A 285 -20.60 -17.76 4.94
N HIS A 286 -20.37 -17.05 6.04
CA HIS A 286 -20.91 -15.71 6.28
C HIS A 286 -19.84 -14.77 6.85
N ILE A 287 -20.06 -13.47 6.64
CA ILE A 287 -19.38 -12.39 7.34
C ILE A 287 -19.92 -12.36 8.78
N ASP A 288 -19.03 -12.19 9.76
CA ASP A 288 -19.42 -11.97 11.14
C ASP A 288 -19.66 -10.46 11.34
N TRP A 289 -20.90 -10.05 11.11
CA TRP A 289 -21.34 -8.66 11.21
C TRP A 289 -21.16 -8.08 12.62
N PRO A 290 -21.50 -8.79 13.72
CA PRO A 290 -21.19 -8.29 15.07
C PRO A 290 -19.71 -7.97 15.28
N ALA A 291 -18.80 -8.83 14.77
CA ALA A 291 -17.37 -8.57 14.86
C ALA A 291 -16.96 -7.34 14.02
N LEU A 292 -17.52 -7.16 12.82
CA LEU A 292 -17.25 -5.99 11.98
C LEU A 292 -17.77 -4.69 12.61
N GLU A 293 -18.99 -4.70 13.15
CA GLU A 293 -19.59 -3.56 13.86
C GLU A 293 -18.77 -3.17 15.09
N SER A 294 -18.18 -4.15 15.79
CA SER A 294 -17.36 -3.89 16.97
C SER A 294 -16.10 -3.06 16.68
N ILE A 295 -15.57 -3.13 15.45
CA ILE A 295 -14.39 -2.38 15.02
C ILE A 295 -14.75 -1.11 14.23
N GLN A 296 -16.03 -0.92 13.89
CA GLN A 296 -16.53 0.25 13.14
C GLN A 296 -16.27 1.57 13.88
N GLY A 297 -16.34 1.57 15.21
CA GLY A 297 -16.05 2.75 16.03
C GLY A 297 -14.57 3.13 16.09
N ASP A 298 -13.67 2.21 15.72
CA ASP A 298 -12.22 2.41 15.79
C ASP A 298 -11.65 3.02 14.49
N SER A 299 -12.39 2.98 13.37
CA SER A 299 -11.98 3.61 12.10
C SER A 299 -13.17 3.91 11.19
N SER A 300 -13.16 5.12 10.63
CA SER A 300 -14.11 5.58 9.62
C SER A 300 -14.03 4.79 8.30
N GLU A 301 -12.88 4.17 8.00
CA GLU A 301 -12.68 3.36 6.80
C GLU A 301 -13.56 2.11 6.75
N VAL A 302 -14.05 1.62 7.90
CA VAL A 302 -15.03 0.52 7.92
C VAL A 302 -16.34 0.96 7.25
N ASN A 303 -16.77 2.20 7.48
CA ASN A 303 -17.95 2.76 6.81
C ASN A 303 -17.70 2.91 5.32
N LEU A 304 -16.52 3.41 4.92
CA LEU A 304 -16.16 3.55 3.52
C LEU A 304 -16.16 2.21 2.77
N LEU A 305 -15.71 1.13 3.42
CA LEU A 305 -15.79 -0.23 2.89
C LEU A 305 -17.25 -0.67 2.70
N ILE A 306 -18.10 -0.47 3.71
CA ILE A 306 -19.52 -0.86 3.66
C ILE A 306 -20.27 -0.05 2.60
N ASP A 307 -20.02 1.26 2.52
CA ASP A 307 -20.65 2.16 1.55
C ASP A 307 -20.27 1.77 0.12
N TRP A 308 -19.00 1.48 -0.13
CA TRP A 308 -18.52 1.01 -1.44
C TRP A 308 -19.16 -0.33 -1.84
N LEU A 309 -19.21 -1.30 -0.91
CA LEU A 309 -19.86 -2.60 -1.16
C LEU A 309 -21.37 -2.45 -1.40
N THR A 310 -22.01 -1.55 -0.67
CA THR A 310 -23.45 -1.27 -0.80
C THR A 310 -23.76 -0.61 -2.14
N ASP A 311 -22.97 0.38 -2.56
CA ASP A 311 -23.13 1.06 -3.83
C ASP A 311 -22.99 0.09 -5.01
N CYS A 312 -21.95 -0.76 -5.00
CA CYS A 312 -21.76 -1.78 -6.04
C CYS A 312 -22.91 -2.80 -6.07
N SER A 313 -23.44 -3.18 -4.91
CA SER A 313 -24.57 -4.12 -4.80
C SER A 313 -25.88 -3.53 -5.32
N LEU A 314 -26.15 -2.26 -5.03
CA LEU A 314 -27.39 -1.56 -5.41
C LEU A 314 -27.39 -1.14 -6.89
N SER A 315 -26.29 -0.59 -7.39
CA SER A 315 -26.13 -0.23 -8.80
C SER A 315 -26.10 -1.48 -9.70
N GLY A 316 -25.58 -2.59 -9.16
CA GLY A 316 -25.26 -3.79 -9.91
C GLY A 316 -24.07 -3.60 -10.85
N GLU A 317 -23.26 -2.56 -10.62
CA GLU A 317 -22.02 -2.28 -11.33
C GLU A 317 -20.83 -2.51 -10.38
N ILE A 318 -19.86 -3.30 -10.82
CA ILE A 318 -18.66 -3.57 -10.04
C ILE A 318 -17.65 -2.48 -10.36
N LYS A 319 -17.31 -1.65 -9.36
CA LYS A 319 -16.33 -0.57 -9.48
C LYS A 319 -15.14 -0.82 -8.57
N SER A 320 -13.95 -0.37 -8.98
CA SER A 320 -12.82 -0.33 -8.05
C SER A 320 -13.09 0.71 -6.96
N TYR A 321 -12.49 0.54 -5.78
CA TYR A 321 -12.63 1.52 -4.71
C TYR A 321 -12.08 2.90 -5.12
N SER A 322 -11.03 2.94 -5.94
CA SER A 322 -10.51 4.20 -6.51
C SER A 322 -11.55 4.90 -7.38
N ASP A 323 -12.29 4.18 -8.21
CA ASP A 323 -13.32 4.78 -9.07
C ASP A 323 -14.51 5.29 -8.24
N PHE A 324 -14.91 4.52 -7.21
CA PHE A 324 -15.95 4.93 -6.26
C PHE A 324 -15.61 6.25 -5.56
N THR A 325 -14.36 6.44 -5.11
CA THR A 325 -13.95 7.69 -4.45
C THR A 325 -13.87 8.91 -5.37
N ILE A 326 -13.81 8.73 -6.69
CA ILE A 326 -13.82 9.84 -7.66
C ILE A 326 -15.24 10.37 -7.91
N GLU A 327 -16.26 9.54 -7.66
CA GLU A 327 -17.67 9.88 -7.86
C GLU A 327 -18.34 10.55 -6.63
N LEU A 328 -17.68 10.55 -5.47
CA LEU A 328 -18.10 11.19 -4.21
C LEU A 328 -17.71 12.67 -4.14
#